data_AF-A0A6M1N7S6-F1
#
_entry.id   AF-A0A6M1N7S6-F1
#
_cell.length_a   1.000
_cell.length_b   1.000
_cell.length_c   1.000
_cell.angle_alpha   90.00
_cell.angle_beta   90.00
_cell.angle_gamma   90.00
#
_symmetry.space_group_name_H-M   'P 1'
#
loop_
_entity.id
_entity.type
_entity.pdbx_description
1 polymer ?
#
loop_
_entity_poly.entity_id
_entity_poly.type
_entity_poly.pdbx_seq_one_letter_code
_entity_poly.pdbx_strand_id
1 'polypeptide(L)' 'MESSDIGVLTILGVIFFVWLLPILVIISSRKTTGREKLAWLLAVIFISWFAWIFYLLLAPIRKKN' A
#
# COMPACT_ATOMS: atom_id res chain seq x y z
N MET A 1 25.03 12.57 6.53
CA MET A 1 24.25 11.76 5.57
C MET A 1 25.00 11.82 4.26
N GLU A 2 25.43 10.68 3.78
CA GLU A 2 26.05 10.56 2.47
C GLU A 2 25.00 10.91 1.40
N SER A 3 25.45 11.40 0.24
CA SER A 3 24.55 11.76 -0.87
C SER A 3 23.69 10.56 -1.33
N SER A 4 24.16 9.34 -1.12
CA SER A 4 23.43 8.09 -1.29
C SER A 4 22.23 7.95 -0.35
N ASP A 5 22.35 8.36 0.91
CA ASP A 5 21.28 8.24 1.92
C ASP A 5 20.06 9.10 1.55
N ILE A 6 20.33 10.32 1.07
CA ILE A 6 19.29 11.25 0.62
C ILE A 6 18.56 10.69 -0.60
N GLY A 7 19.28 10.07 -1.53
CA GLY A 7 18.69 9.39 -2.69
C GLY A 7 17.74 8.27 -2.27
N VAL A 8 18.17 7.41 -1.34
CA VAL A 8 17.34 6.30 -0.84
C VAL A 8 16.08 6.81 -0.13
N LEU A 9 16.22 7.80 0.77
CA LEU A 9 15.07 8.39 1.47
C LEU A 9 14.08 9.05 0.52
N THR A 10 14.58 9.71 -0.52
CA THR A 10 13.73 10.33 -1.56
C THR A 10 12.94 9.28 -2.32
N ILE A 11 13.57 8.19 -2.74
CA ILE A 11 12.90 7.09 -3.45
C ILE A 11 11.84 6.43 -2.56
N LEU A 12 12.16 6.14 -1.31
CA LEU A 12 11.21 5.57 -0.35
C LEU A 12 10.02 6.52 -0.11
N GLY A 13 10.27 7.81 0.00
CA GLY A 13 9.22 8.83 0.13
C GLY A 13 8.29 8.88 -1.08
N VAL A 14 8.83 8.81 -2.29
CA VAL A 14 8.03 8.79 -3.53
C VAL A 14 7.19 7.52 -3.62
N ILE A 15 7.76 6.35 -3.33
CA ILE A 15 7.03 5.07 -3.33
C ILE A 15 5.87 5.13 -2.34
N PHE A 16 6.12 5.61 -1.12
CA PHE A 16 5.09 5.74 -0.10
C PHE A 16 3.99 6.73 -0.52
N PHE A 17 4.36 7.86 -1.12
CA PHE A 17 3.40 8.83 -1.62
C PHE A 17 2.51 8.27 -2.74
N VAL A 18 3.10 7.55 -3.71
CA VAL A 18 2.35 6.89 -4.79
C VAL A 18 1.41 5.82 -4.23
N TRP A 19 1.84 5.07 -3.22
CA TRP A 19 1.01 4.09 -2.53
C TRP A 19 -0.19 4.73 -1.79
N LEU A 20 -0.04 5.95 -1.28
CA LEU A 20 -1.12 6.71 -0.63
C LEU A 20 -2.09 7.39 -1.61
N LEU A 21 -1.72 7.62 -2.86
CA LEU A 21 -2.58 8.25 -3.87
C LEU A 21 -4.00 7.69 -3.94
N PRO A 22 -4.25 6.38 -4.03
CA PRO A 22 -5.62 5.85 -4.10
C PRO A 22 -6.46 6.24 -2.87
N ILE A 23 -5.85 6.27 -1.68
CA ILE A 23 -6.51 6.70 -0.44
C ILE A 23 -6.86 8.20 -0.53
N LEU A 24 -5.92 9.04 -0.98
CA LEU A 24 -6.13 10.48 -1.14
C LEU A 24 -7.20 10.78 -2.20
N VAL A 25 -7.23 10.05 -3.32
CA VAL A 25 -8.23 10.18 -4.38
C VAL A 25 -9.62 9.85 -3.84
N ILE A 26 -9.75 8.77 -3.08
CA ILE A 26 -11.02 8.39 -2.45
C ILE A 26 -11.47 9.48 -1.49
N ILE A 27 -10.60 9.93 -0.58
CA ILE A 27 -10.93 10.95 0.44
C ILE A 27 -11.26 12.32 -0.19
N SER A 28 -10.56 12.73 -1.25
CA SER A 28 -10.80 14.01 -1.91
C SER A 28 -12.05 14.00 -2.80
N SER A 29 -12.48 12.82 -3.26
CA SER A 29 -13.66 12.68 -4.11
C SER A 29 -14.95 13.11 -3.38
N ARG A 30 -15.68 14.03 -4.00
CA ARG A 30 -17.06 14.39 -3.62
C ARG A 30 -18.10 13.44 -4.24
N LYS A 31 -17.68 12.49 -5.08
CA LYS A 31 -18.59 11.58 -5.78
C LYS A 31 -19.13 10.44 -4.90
N THR A 32 -18.45 10.14 -3.79
CA THR A 32 -18.83 9.06 -2.86
C THR A 32 -19.28 9.63 -1.52
N THR A 33 -20.40 9.13 -1.00
CA THR A 33 -20.93 9.51 0.31
C THR A 33 -20.14 8.84 1.46
N GLY A 34 -20.32 9.31 2.71
CA GLY A 34 -19.47 8.91 3.84
C GLY A 34 -19.33 7.39 4.07
N ARG A 35 -20.39 6.61 3.86
CA ARG A 35 -20.35 5.15 4.00
C ARG A 35 -19.68 4.46 2.82
N GLU A 36 -19.94 4.94 1.61
CA GLU A 36 -19.30 4.43 0.39
C GLU A 36 -17.80 4.69 0.41
N LYS A 37 -17.37 5.86 0.91
CA LYS A 37 -15.97 6.22 1.09
C LYS A 37 -15.24 5.24 2.01
N LEU A 38 -15.89 4.82 3.11
CA LEU A 38 -15.34 3.80 4.02
C LEU A 38 -15.23 2.42 3.36
N ALA A 39 -16.23 2.02 2.57
CA ALA A 39 -16.20 0.76 1.83
C ALA A 39 -15.05 0.73 0.80
N TRP A 40 -14.84 1.83 0.07
CA TRP A 40 -13.74 1.97 -0.88
C TRP A 40 -12.38 1.98 -0.18
N LEU A 41 -12.25 2.67 0.95
CA LEU A 41 -11.01 2.69 1.73
C LEU A 41 -10.66 1.29 2.25
N LEU A 42 -11.65 0.56 2.76
CA LEU A 42 -11.49 -0.82 3.22
C LEU A 42 -11.06 -1.73 2.06
N ALA A 43 -11.70 -1.61 0.89
CA ALA A 43 -11.35 -2.39 -0.30
C ALA A 43 -9.90 -2.14 -0.76
N VAL A 44 -9.45 -0.88 -0.79
CA VAL A 44 -8.07 -0.52 -1.17
C VAL A 44 -7.06 -1.10 -0.17
N ILE A 45 -7.32 -0.99 1.14
CA ILE A 45 -6.45 -1.57 2.17
C ILE A 45 -6.38 -3.09 2.01
N PHE A 46 -7.52 -3.73 1.77
CA PHE A 46 -7.59 -5.16 1.59
C PHE A 46 -6.74 -5.58 0.39
N ILE A 47 -6.97 -5.02 -0.80
CA ILE A 47 -6.23 -5.37 -2.02
C ILE A 47 -4.73 -5.06 -1.90
N SER A 48 -4.36 -3.90 -1.34
CA SER A 48 -2.96 -3.49 -1.19
C SER A 48 -2.16 -4.42 -0.27
N TRP A 49 -2.80 -5.05 0.72
CA TRP A 49 -2.13 -5.92 1.69
C TRP A 49 -2.37 -7.41 1.46
N PHE A 50 -3.38 -7.78 0.65
CA PHE A 50 -3.76 -9.18 0.39
C PHE A 50 -2.65 -10.02 -0.25
N ALA A 51 -1.76 -9.39 -1.02
CA ALA A 51 -0.60 -10.08 -1.61
C ALA A 51 0.30 -10.73 -0.55
N TRP A 52 0.39 -10.15 0.66
CA TRP A 52 1.20 -10.69 1.75
C TRP A 52 0.55 -11.91 2.40
N ILE A 53 -0.78 -11.93 2.50
CA ILE A 53 -1.55 -13.08 2.98
C ILE A 53 -1.37 -14.27 2.03
N PHE A 54 -1.47 -14.04 0.72
CA PHE A 54 -1.15 -15.08 -0.25
C PHE A 54 0.31 -15.51 -0.20
N TYR A 55 1.24 -14.58 -0.01
CA TYR A 55 2.64 -14.95 0.17
C TYR A 55 2.80 -15.89 1.37
N LEU A 56 2.18 -15.63 2.52
CA LEU A 56 2.24 -16.54 3.67
C LEU A 56 1.57 -17.90 3.41
N LEU A 57 0.51 -17.92 2.60
CA LEU A 57 -0.22 -19.15 2.26
C LEU A 57 0.50 -19.99 1.19
N LEU A 58 1.09 -19.35 0.19
CA LEU A 58 1.79 -20.00 -0.93
C LEU A 58 3.28 -20.19 -0.66
N ALA A 59 3.88 -19.40 0.23
CA ALA A 59 5.28 -19.56 0.60
C ALA A 59 5.45 -20.98 1.15
N PRO A 60 6.23 -21.83 0.47
CA PRO A 60 6.37 -23.20 0.87
C PRO A 60 7.11 -23.26 2.21
N ILE A 61 6.48 -23.86 3.23
CA ILE A 61 7.10 -24.15 4.55
C ILE A 61 8.09 -25.32 4.44
N ARG A 62 8.72 -25.53 3.28
CA ARG A 62 9.72 -26.59 3.12
C ARG A 62 11.07 -26.01 3.47
N LYS A 63 11.54 -26.37 4.67
CA LYS A 63 12.95 -26.28 5.08
C LYS A 63 13.78 -27.01 4.03
N LYS A 64 14.54 -26.27 3.23
CA LYS A 64 15.60 -26.86 2.39
C LYS A 64 16.74 -27.20 3.34
N ASN A 65 16.92 -28.49 3.61
CA ASN A 65 18.12 -29.02 4.28
C ASN A 65 19.37 -28.64 3.49
#